data_AF-A0A0B7KA16-F1
#
_entry.id   AF-A0A0B7KA16-F1
#
_cell.length_a   1.000
_cell.length_b   1.000
_cell.length_c   1.000
_cell.angle_alpha   90.00
_cell.angle_beta   90.00
_cell.angle_gamma   90.00
#
_symmetry.space_group_name_H-M   'P 1'
#
loop_
_entity.id
_entity.type
_entity.pdbx_description
1 polymer ?
#
loop_
_entity_poly.entity_id
_entity_poly.type
_entity_poly.pdbx_seq_one_letter_code
_entity_poly.pdbx_strand_id
1 'polypeptide(L)'
;MASPLALQEQQAFDYRSDKLKVLTSTPSGYPSFSTAMAPEFFPFVEGSKQHKTVNHGVVKIRNIPFDTKRAEVIAFLGRNSKILNDSDEPVHIIMERVTSKTMDAYVEFCTLEDAMKAVERHHLNIMNGRVSRLGDRPVDVELSDQGCLMKDLFPLAVGIFWDGSRPEFKAQKPDQPWENFKGFISEEEMTMLVKHVEVPHRSPFSKDCPQRPYECLISTLKKFPWSYTDHITISQRRAVFKATCELLRLLARSIYKTDNHLHLNRQLYRRVASAAMGCHGFTPLMKDDIAWFAQMSDEEQQLGYGQPPYAFGWRHQYAMCLKPGMPPDVVEWYIALIRDQTLRDTMSRPLQDRNDIQERTRDTDPYWGHFWAELGHVMGPAFDSLTIAQVAHMEFSAVERILSRALACH
;
A
#
# COMPACT_ATOMS: atom_id res chain seq x y z
N MET A 1 49.27 2.57 -49.34
CA MET A 1 49.14 2.16 -47.93
C MET A 1 48.88 3.42 -47.11
N ALA A 2 47.60 3.66 -46.78
CA ALA A 2 47.18 4.66 -45.82
C ALA A 2 46.50 3.89 -44.67
N SER A 3 46.80 4.28 -43.44
CA SER A 3 46.57 3.54 -42.20
C SER A 3 45.06 3.30 -41.91
N PRO A 4 44.66 2.10 -41.44
CA PRO A 4 43.27 1.74 -41.13
C PRO A 4 42.83 2.25 -39.74
N LEU A 5 43.12 3.51 -39.40
CA LEU A 5 42.86 4.10 -38.08
C LEU A 5 41.88 5.29 -38.12
N ALA A 6 41.13 5.46 -39.22
CA ALA A 6 40.20 6.58 -39.41
C ALA A 6 38.74 6.12 -39.65
N LEU A 7 38.30 5.02 -39.02
CA LEU A 7 36.90 4.55 -39.06
C LEU A 7 36.44 3.98 -37.70
N GLN A 8 36.88 4.58 -36.59
CA GLN A 8 36.30 4.34 -35.26
C GLN A 8 35.94 5.67 -34.60
N GLU A 9 35.10 6.46 -35.27
CA GLU A 9 34.35 7.53 -34.61
C GLU A 9 33.16 6.90 -33.86
N GLN A 10 33.28 6.91 -32.52
CA GLN A 10 32.22 6.94 -31.52
C GLN A 10 30.79 6.59 -31.98
N GLN A 11 30.44 5.30 -31.95
CA GLN A 11 29.07 4.92 -31.61
C GLN A 11 28.88 5.14 -30.11
N ALA A 12 28.45 6.34 -29.71
CA ALA A 12 27.86 6.52 -28.40
C ALA A 12 26.63 5.60 -28.34
N PHE A 13 26.67 4.56 -27.51
CA PHE A 13 25.49 3.74 -27.26
C PHE A 13 24.40 4.67 -26.72
N ASP A 14 23.32 4.85 -27.49
CA ASP A 14 22.15 5.59 -27.03
C ASP A 14 21.41 4.73 -26.00
N TYR A 15 21.77 4.92 -24.73
CA TYR A 15 21.22 4.24 -23.56
C TYR A 15 19.74 4.55 -23.29
N ARG A 16 19.10 5.42 -24.08
CA ARG A 16 17.67 5.72 -23.96
C ARG A 16 16.83 4.51 -24.37
N SER A 17 15.76 4.29 -23.63
CA SER A 17 14.71 3.34 -23.96
C SER A 17 14.06 3.69 -25.30
N ASP A 18 13.55 2.68 -26.01
CA ASP A 18 12.83 2.91 -27.27
C ASP A 18 11.63 3.84 -27.08
N LYS A 19 10.99 3.78 -25.91
CA LYS A 19 9.87 4.67 -25.58
C LYS A 19 10.32 6.13 -25.48
N LEU A 20 11.44 6.42 -24.82
CA LEU A 20 11.97 7.78 -24.75
C LEU A 20 12.47 8.27 -26.12
N LYS A 21 13.08 7.38 -26.92
CA LYS A 21 13.49 7.68 -28.31
C LYS A 21 12.28 8.10 -29.15
N VAL A 22 11.19 7.33 -29.12
CA VAL A 22 9.96 7.66 -29.84
C VAL A 22 9.36 8.96 -29.33
N LEU A 23 9.28 9.16 -28.01
CA LEU A 23 8.71 10.37 -27.40
C LEU A 23 9.46 11.64 -27.81
N THR A 24 10.78 11.57 -27.93
CA THR A 24 11.66 12.69 -28.28
C THR A 24 12.03 12.74 -29.76
N SER A 25 11.43 11.87 -30.60
CA SER A 25 11.69 11.79 -32.03
C SER A 25 11.00 12.92 -32.82
N THR A 26 11.23 14.17 -32.41
CA THR A 26 10.70 15.37 -33.06
C THR A 26 11.85 16.31 -33.44
N PRO A 27 11.65 17.23 -34.41
CA PRO A 27 12.70 18.17 -34.81
C PRO A 27 13.22 19.06 -33.67
N SER A 28 12.36 19.39 -32.69
CA SER A 28 12.74 20.18 -31.51
C SER A 28 13.29 19.32 -30.36
N GLY A 29 13.17 17.99 -30.44
CA GLY A 29 13.45 17.07 -29.34
C GLY A 29 12.36 17.02 -28.26
N TYR A 30 11.29 17.80 -28.41
CA TYR A 30 10.13 17.81 -27.50
C TYR A 30 8.86 17.31 -28.21
N PRO A 31 8.06 16.43 -27.58
CA PRO A 31 6.76 16.03 -28.10
C PRO A 31 5.75 17.18 -28.00
N SER A 32 4.65 17.07 -28.75
CA SER A 32 3.48 17.90 -28.49
C SER A 32 2.88 17.58 -27.10
N PHE A 33 2.16 18.53 -26.52
CA PHE A 33 1.45 18.30 -25.26
C PHE A 33 0.49 17.10 -25.34
N SER A 34 -0.25 16.95 -26.46
CA SER A 34 -1.16 15.82 -26.63
C SER A 34 -0.43 14.47 -26.68
N THR A 35 0.75 14.40 -27.32
CA THR A 35 1.57 13.19 -27.33
C THR A 35 2.15 12.88 -25.94
N ALA A 36 2.60 13.89 -25.20
CA ALA A 36 3.12 13.69 -23.84
C ALA A 36 2.03 13.20 -22.86
N MET A 37 0.81 13.73 -22.98
CA MET A 37 -0.32 13.31 -22.15
C MET A 37 -0.97 12.00 -22.62
N ALA A 38 -0.55 11.44 -23.74
CA ALA A 38 -1.12 10.20 -24.26
C ALA A 38 -0.83 9.01 -23.30
N PRO A 39 -1.81 8.13 -23.02
CA PRO A 39 -1.67 7.07 -22.02
C PRO A 39 -0.45 6.15 -22.22
N GLU A 40 0.02 5.98 -23.45
CA GLU A 40 1.19 5.19 -23.80
C GLU A 40 2.52 5.83 -23.38
N PHE A 41 2.59 7.15 -23.21
CA PHE A 41 3.81 7.89 -22.85
C PHE A 41 3.74 8.47 -21.43
N PHE A 42 2.56 8.82 -20.95
CA PHE A 42 2.38 9.44 -19.65
C PHE A 42 2.73 8.44 -18.52
N PRO A 43 3.73 8.75 -17.66
CA PRO A 43 4.33 7.75 -16.77
C PRO A 43 3.67 7.67 -15.40
N PHE A 44 2.66 8.49 -15.11
CA PHE A 44 2.09 8.62 -13.78
C PHE A 44 0.68 8.05 -13.70
N VAL A 45 0.33 7.46 -12.56
CA VAL A 45 -0.99 6.93 -12.25
C VAL A 45 -1.37 7.23 -10.80
N GLU A 46 -2.67 7.22 -10.50
CA GLU A 46 -3.13 7.23 -9.11
C GLU A 46 -2.87 5.85 -8.50
N GLY A 47 -1.90 5.76 -7.59
CA GLY A 47 -1.38 4.48 -7.09
C GLY A 47 -2.44 3.63 -6.38
N SER A 48 -3.25 4.26 -5.52
CA SER A 48 -4.27 3.55 -4.75
C SER A 48 -5.42 3.01 -5.60
N LYS A 49 -5.76 3.69 -6.72
CA LYS A 49 -6.72 3.16 -7.71
C LYS A 49 -6.24 1.93 -8.47
N GLN A 50 -4.94 1.64 -8.49
CA GLN A 50 -4.42 0.41 -9.11
C GLN A 50 -4.73 -0.84 -8.27
N HIS A 51 -5.18 -0.68 -7.02
CA HIS A 51 -5.55 -1.79 -6.16
C HIS A 51 -6.76 -2.55 -6.73
N LYS A 52 -6.54 -3.81 -7.11
CA LYS A 52 -7.60 -4.71 -7.56
C LYS A 52 -8.07 -5.57 -6.41
N THR A 53 -9.37 -5.49 -6.12
CA THR A 53 -10.02 -6.41 -5.19
C THR A 53 -10.31 -7.74 -5.89
N VAL A 54 -9.96 -8.84 -5.25
CA VAL A 54 -10.26 -10.20 -5.73
C VAL A 54 -11.12 -10.91 -4.68
N ASN A 55 -12.06 -11.72 -5.14
CA ASN A 55 -12.85 -12.60 -4.28
C ASN A 55 -12.29 -14.02 -4.39
N HIS A 56 -12.07 -14.66 -3.25
CA HIS A 56 -11.58 -16.02 -3.15
C HIS A 56 -12.63 -16.95 -2.54
N GLY A 57 -12.39 -18.27 -2.57
CA GLY A 57 -13.15 -19.17 -1.71
C GLY A 57 -12.76 -18.91 -0.26
N VAL A 58 -13.72 -18.82 0.66
CA VAL A 58 -13.41 -18.48 2.06
C VAL A 58 -14.02 -19.51 3.00
N VAL A 59 -13.25 -19.92 4.00
CA VAL A 59 -13.73 -20.73 5.11
C VAL A 59 -13.54 -19.95 6.40
N LYS A 60 -14.55 -19.97 7.26
CA LYS A 60 -14.46 -19.42 8.62
C LYS A 60 -14.29 -20.56 9.60
N ILE A 61 -13.28 -20.44 10.47
CA ILE A 61 -13.01 -21.36 11.56
C ILE A 61 -13.39 -20.64 12.85
N ARG A 62 -14.46 -21.12 13.49
CA ARG A 62 -15.01 -20.51 14.69
C ARG A 62 -14.43 -21.13 15.94
N ASN A 63 -14.54 -20.40 17.06
CA ASN A 63 -14.23 -20.92 18.39
C ASN A 63 -12.76 -21.36 18.55
N ILE A 64 -11.84 -20.68 17.87
CA ILE A 64 -10.40 -20.97 17.98
C ILE A 64 -9.85 -20.55 19.37
N PRO A 65 -8.80 -21.21 19.88
CA PRO A 65 -8.03 -20.72 21.02
C PRO A 65 -7.50 -19.29 20.81
N PHE A 66 -7.36 -18.50 21.88
CA PHE A 66 -6.89 -17.11 21.75
C PHE A 66 -5.44 -17.00 21.26
N ASP A 67 -4.63 -18.02 21.55
CA ASP A 67 -3.22 -18.16 21.21
C ASP A 67 -2.97 -18.87 19.87
N THR A 68 -4.04 -19.23 19.13
CA THR A 68 -3.98 -19.91 17.83
C THR A 68 -2.99 -19.23 16.90
N LYS A 69 -2.11 -20.03 16.28
CA LYS A 69 -1.08 -19.53 15.38
C LYS A 69 -1.47 -19.79 13.93
N ARG A 70 -1.01 -18.93 13.03
CA ARG A 70 -1.17 -19.12 11.57
C ARG A 70 -0.74 -20.52 11.12
N ALA A 71 0.40 -21.01 11.59
CA ALA A 71 0.91 -22.33 11.23
C ALA A 71 0.00 -23.47 11.70
N GLU A 72 -0.68 -23.33 12.83
CA GLU A 72 -1.63 -24.32 13.36
C GLU A 72 -2.89 -24.36 12.49
N VAL A 73 -3.39 -23.20 12.04
CA VAL A 73 -4.51 -23.13 11.09
C VAL A 73 -4.17 -23.81 9.76
N ILE A 74 -2.98 -23.58 9.23
CA ILE A 74 -2.52 -24.22 7.99
C ILE A 74 -2.38 -25.75 8.18
N ALA A 75 -1.79 -26.17 9.29
CA ALA A 75 -1.63 -27.59 9.62
C ALA A 75 -2.98 -28.28 9.77
N PHE A 76 -3.95 -27.61 10.39
CA PHE A 76 -5.32 -28.09 10.60
C PHE A 76 -6.05 -28.37 9.27
N LEU A 77 -5.95 -27.48 8.28
CA LEU A 77 -6.54 -27.69 6.95
C LEU A 77 -5.82 -28.77 6.13
N GLY A 78 -4.54 -28.98 6.43
CA GLY A 78 -3.67 -29.96 5.80
C GLY A 78 -3.12 -29.52 4.45
N ARG A 79 -2.07 -30.21 3.98
CA ARG A 79 -1.29 -29.83 2.78
C ARG A 79 -2.10 -29.80 1.47
N ASN A 80 -3.19 -30.56 1.40
CA ASN A 80 -4.03 -30.66 0.19
C ASN A 80 -5.19 -29.66 0.18
N SER A 81 -5.19 -28.67 1.07
CA SER A 81 -6.29 -27.72 1.21
C SER A 81 -6.43 -26.73 0.06
N LYS A 82 -5.43 -26.54 -0.81
CA LYS A 82 -5.49 -25.58 -1.93
C LYS A 82 -5.82 -24.14 -1.46
N ILE A 83 -5.28 -23.76 -0.30
CA ILE A 83 -5.25 -22.36 0.16
C ILE A 83 -4.35 -21.51 -0.74
N LEU A 84 -4.51 -20.18 -0.72
CA LEU A 84 -3.62 -19.29 -1.50
C LEU A 84 -2.17 -19.43 -1.04
N ASN A 85 -1.25 -18.89 -1.85
CA ASN A 85 0.17 -18.92 -1.54
C ASN A 85 0.49 -18.08 -0.29
N ASP A 86 1.57 -18.42 0.41
CA ASP A 86 1.99 -17.69 1.62
C ASP A 86 2.24 -16.20 1.37
N SER A 87 2.67 -15.81 0.16
CA SER A 87 2.86 -14.41 -0.27
C SER A 87 1.56 -13.59 -0.31
N ASP A 88 0.44 -14.27 -0.50
CA ASP A 88 -0.90 -13.68 -0.56
C ASP A 88 -1.54 -13.57 0.84
N GLU A 89 -0.89 -14.13 1.86
CA GLU A 89 -1.30 -14.08 3.26
C GLU A 89 -2.73 -14.61 3.49
N PRO A 90 -3.02 -15.89 3.13
CA PRO A 90 -4.38 -16.46 3.09
C PRO A 90 -5.08 -16.60 4.42
N VAL A 91 -4.35 -16.53 5.54
CA VAL A 91 -4.88 -16.83 6.88
C VAL A 91 -5.04 -15.52 7.63
N HIS A 92 -6.29 -15.18 7.95
CA HIS A 92 -6.67 -13.97 8.66
C HIS A 92 -7.25 -14.34 10.01
N ILE A 93 -6.44 -14.26 11.07
CA ILE A 93 -6.94 -14.47 12.43
C ILE A 93 -7.39 -13.13 12.99
N ILE A 94 -8.71 -12.96 13.17
CA ILE A 94 -9.31 -11.68 13.51
C ILE A 94 -8.92 -11.29 14.94
N MET A 95 -8.58 -10.02 15.12
CA MET A 95 -8.24 -9.42 16.40
C MET A 95 -9.01 -8.11 16.52
N GLU A 96 -9.72 -7.93 17.64
CA GLU A 96 -10.30 -6.63 17.97
C GLU A 96 -9.17 -5.66 18.36
N ARG A 97 -8.95 -4.63 17.53
CA ARG A 97 -7.75 -3.77 17.63
C ARG A 97 -7.66 -2.91 18.89
N VAL A 98 -8.77 -2.73 19.62
CA VAL A 98 -8.83 -1.94 20.86
C VAL A 98 -8.53 -2.78 22.10
N THR A 99 -9.03 -4.03 22.12
CA THR A 99 -8.93 -4.91 23.30
C THR A 99 -7.83 -5.95 23.17
N SER A 100 -7.26 -6.13 21.98
CA SER A 100 -6.39 -7.22 21.56
C SER A 100 -7.00 -8.61 21.53
N LYS A 101 -8.31 -8.73 21.75
CA LYS A 101 -8.96 -10.04 21.83
C LYS A 101 -8.95 -10.74 20.48
N THR A 102 -8.44 -11.98 20.46
CA THR A 102 -8.55 -12.89 19.32
C THR A 102 -10.00 -13.35 19.16
N MET A 103 -10.49 -13.29 17.93
CA MET A 103 -11.82 -13.75 17.52
C MET A 103 -11.69 -15.00 16.63
N ASP A 104 -12.53 -15.15 15.61
CA ASP A 104 -12.49 -16.27 14.68
C ASP A 104 -11.36 -16.12 13.64
N ALA A 105 -11.05 -17.20 12.92
CA ALA A 105 -10.12 -17.17 11.80
C ALA A 105 -10.84 -17.34 10.47
N TYR A 106 -10.29 -16.72 9.43
CA TYR A 106 -10.69 -16.93 8.04
C TYR A 106 -9.51 -17.46 7.25
N VAL A 107 -9.78 -18.32 6.28
CA VAL A 107 -8.78 -18.83 5.34
C VAL A 107 -9.28 -18.71 3.91
N GLU A 108 -8.45 -18.12 3.06
CA GLU A 108 -8.71 -17.95 1.64
C GLU A 108 -8.14 -19.11 0.80
N PHE A 109 -8.96 -19.58 -0.13
CA PHE A 109 -8.73 -20.70 -1.03
C PHE A 109 -8.65 -20.23 -2.48
N CYS A 110 -7.92 -20.98 -3.31
CA CYS A 110 -7.81 -20.69 -4.73
C CYS A 110 -9.18 -20.58 -5.42
N THR A 111 -10.12 -21.43 -5.05
CA THR A 111 -11.48 -21.46 -5.60
C THR A 111 -12.53 -21.70 -4.51
N LEU A 112 -13.79 -21.36 -4.82
CA LEU A 112 -14.93 -21.69 -3.96
C LEU A 112 -15.09 -23.22 -3.79
N GLU A 113 -14.82 -23.99 -4.85
CA GLU A 113 -14.93 -25.45 -4.82
C GLU A 113 -13.93 -26.06 -3.82
N ASP A 114 -12.71 -25.53 -3.75
CA ASP A 114 -11.69 -25.96 -2.79
C ASP A 114 -12.11 -25.68 -1.34
N ALA A 115 -12.72 -24.52 -1.09
CA ALA A 115 -13.29 -24.17 0.21
C ALA A 115 -14.43 -25.12 0.60
N MET A 116 -15.35 -25.42 -0.33
CA MET A 116 -16.44 -26.38 -0.10
C MET A 116 -15.91 -27.78 0.25
N LYS A 117 -14.89 -28.27 -0.47
CA LYS A 117 -14.24 -29.56 -0.18
C LYS A 117 -13.57 -29.57 1.19
N ALA A 118 -13.02 -28.46 1.66
CA ALA A 118 -12.44 -28.36 2.99
C ALA A 118 -13.51 -28.51 4.09
N VAL A 119 -14.66 -27.85 3.92
CA VAL A 119 -15.81 -27.94 4.85
C VAL A 119 -16.43 -29.34 4.83
N GLU A 120 -16.65 -29.92 3.65
CA GLU A 120 -17.23 -31.27 3.53
C GLU A 120 -16.35 -32.32 4.21
N ARG A 121 -15.02 -32.25 4.02
CA ARG A 121 -14.07 -33.12 4.71
C ARG A 121 -14.11 -32.95 6.23
N HIS A 122 -14.31 -31.73 6.73
CA HIS A 122 -14.50 -31.49 8.15
C HIS A 122 -15.79 -32.15 8.67
N HIS A 123 -16.92 -31.98 7.97
CA HIS A 123 -18.19 -32.63 8.32
C HIS A 123 -18.08 -34.16 8.30
N LEU A 124 -17.47 -34.74 7.27
CA LEU A 124 -17.24 -36.19 7.19
C LEU A 124 -16.39 -36.71 8.35
N ASN A 125 -15.37 -35.97 8.77
CA ASN A 125 -14.57 -36.34 9.94
C ASN A 125 -15.43 -36.34 11.22
N ILE A 126 -16.27 -35.32 11.42
CA ILE A 126 -17.19 -35.26 12.57
C ILE A 126 -18.18 -36.42 12.54
N MET A 127 -18.79 -36.71 11.39
CA MET A 127 -19.72 -37.85 11.22
C MET A 127 -19.05 -39.20 11.52
N ASN A 128 -17.76 -39.33 11.22
CA ASN A 128 -16.95 -40.51 11.55
C ASN A 128 -16.45 -40.51 13.02
N GLY A 129 -16.99 -39.65 13.88
CA GLY A 129 -16.65 -39.56 15.31
C GLY A 129 -15.31 -38.88 15.60
N ARG A 130 -14.67 -38.25 14.60
CA ARG A 130 -13.41 -37.52 14.79
C ARG A 130 -13.70 -36.05 15.10
N VAL A 131 -13.37 -35.62 16.31
CA VAL A 131 -13.49 -34.22 16.71
C VAL A 131 -12.37 -33.41 16.07
N SER A 132 -12.72 -32.35 15.34
CA SER A 132 -11.77 -31.39 14.79
C SER A 132 -11.37 -30.39 15.87
N ARG A 133 -10.06 -30.31 16.16
CA ARG A 133 -9.53 -29.47 17.23
C ARG A 133 -8.40 -28.58 16.72
N LEU A 134 -8.32 -27.37 17.28
CA LEU A 134 -7.12 -26.54 17.26
C LEU A 134 -6.62 -26.45 18.71
N GLY A 135 -5.42 -26.98 18.95
CA GLY A 135 -4.95 -27.25 20.31
C GLY A 135 -5.93 -28.15 21.06
N ASP A 136 -6.34 -27.72 22.25
CA ASP A 136 -7.30 -28.46 23.09
C ASP A 136 -8.76 -28.13 22.78
N ARG A 137 -9.04 -27.13 21.92
CA ARG A 137 -10.39 -26.61 21.72
C ARG A 137 -11.06 -27.25 20.49
N PRO A 138 -12.28 -27.78 20.61
CA PRO A 138 -13.07 -28.17 19.45
C PRO A 138 -13.44 -26.92 18.66
N VAL A 139 -13.25 -26.98 17.34
CA VAL A 139 -13.52 -25.88 16.42
C VAL A 139 -14.58 -26.27 15.42
N ASP A 140 -15.31 -25.27 14.97
CA ASP A 140 -16.33 -25.40 13.93
C ASP A 140 -15.82 -24.76 12.64
N VAL A 141 -16.09 -25.40 11.51
CA VAL A 141 -15.58 -24.97 10.20
C VAL A 141 -16.76 -24.80 9.26
N GLU A 142 -17.04 -23.56 8.89
CA GLU A 142 -18.16 -23.19 8.05
C GLU A 142 -17.70 -22.56 6.73
N LEU A 143 -18.46 -22.80 5.67
CA LEU A 143 -18.28 -22.09 4.41
C LEU A 143 -18.63 -20.61 4.64
N SER A 144 -17.78 -19.72 4.16
CA SER A 144 -17.96 -18.28 4.29
C SER A 144 -17.73 -17.61 2.93
N ASP A 145 -17.92 -16.30 2.88
CA ASP A 145 -17.56 -15.47 1.76
C ASP A 145 -16.56 -14.37 2.16
N GLN A 146 -16.10 -13.66 1.13
CA GLN A 146 -15.19 -12.53 1.26
C GLN A 146 -15.83 -11.34 2.01
N GLY A 147 -17.14 -11.11 1.85
CA GLY A 147 -17.83 -10.00 2.50
C GLY A 147 -17.88 -10.14 4.03
N CYS A 148 -18.06 -11.37 4.52
CA CYS A 148 -18.00 -11.70 5.94
C CYS A 148 -16.59 -11.47 6.50
N LEU A 149 -15.54 -11.87 5.77
CA LEU A 149 -14.16 -11.57 6.13
C LEU A 149 -13.91 -10.06 6.21
N MET A 150 -14.34 -9.30 5.21
CA MET A 150 -14.16 -7.85 5.17
C MET A 150 -14.90 -7.15 6.31
N LYS A 151 -16.12 -7.59 6.63
CA LYS A 151 -16.90 -7.08 7.76
C LYS A 151 -16.19 -7.29 9.09
N ASP A 152 -15.62 -8.48 9.32
CA ASP A 152 -14.92 -8.79 10.57
C ASP A 152 -13.53 -8.12 10.64
N LEU A 153 -12.88 -7.85 9.49
CA LEU A 153 -11.63 -7.08 9.42
C LEU A 153 -11.82 -5.57 9.63
N PHE A 154 -12.94 -5.01 9.18
CA PHE A 154 -13.24 -3.58 9.21
C PHE A 154 -14.57 -3.29 9.94
N PRO A 155 -14.66 -3.61 11.25
CA PRO A 155 -15.93 -3.55 11.98
C PRO A 155 -16.48 -2.12 12.15
N LEU A 156 -15.63 -1.10 12.06
CA LEU A 156 -16.06 0.31 12.14
C LEU A 156 -16.57 0.87 10.81
N ALA A 157 -16.46 0.12 9.72
CA ALA A 157 -17.03 0.48 8.42
C ALA A 157 -18.55 0.27 8.43
N VAL A 158 -19.26 1.07 9.23
CA VAL A 158 -20.72 1.14 9.26
C VAL A 158 -21.24 1.91 8.05
N GLY A 159 -22.54 1.82 7.76
CA GLY A 159 -23.13 2.55 6.62
C GLY A 159 -22.78 1.99 5.24
N ILE A 160 -22.15 0.81 5.19
CA ILE A 160 -21.88 0.08 3.94
C ILE A 160 -22.45 -1.34 4.01
N PHE A 161 -22.50 -1.99 2.86
CA PHE A 161 -22.67 -3.43 2.67
C PHE A 161 -21.43 -3.96 1.94
N TRP A 162 -20.96 -5.17 2.26
CA TRP A 162 -19.81 -5.78 1.60
C TRP A 162 -20.31 -6.80 0.56
N ASP A 163 -20.20 -6.44 -0.73
CA ASP A 163 -20.35 -7.37 -1.84
C ASP A 163 -18.99 -8.01 -2.15
N GLY A 164 -18.72 -9.13 -1.47
CA GLY A 164 -17.38 -9.72 -1.43
C GLY A 164 -16.35 -8.72 -0.88
N SER A 165 -15.27 -8.49 -1.61
CA SER A 165 -14.25 -7.48 -1.28
C SER A 165 -14.69 -6.02 -1.56
N ARG A 166 -15.84 -5.80 -2.20
CA ARG A 166 -16.28 -4.47 -2.64
C ARG A 166 -17.24 -3.84 -1.64
N PRO A 167 -16.94 -2.65 -1.08
CA PRO A 167 -17.90 -1.90 -0.29
C PRO A 167 -18.94 -1.21 -1.19
N GLU A 168 -20.21 -1.38 -0.83
CA GLU A 168 -21.37 -0.65 -1.36
C GLU A 168 -21.89 0.33 -0.31
N PHE A 169 -21.91 1.62 -0.66
CA PHE A 169 -22.28 2.67 0.28
C PHE A 169 -23.79 2.87 0.32
N LYS A 170 -24.35 2.86 1.53
CA LYS A 170 -25.76 3.16 1.76
C LYS A 170 -26.00 4.66 1.63
N ALA A 171 -27.22 5.03 1.27
CA ALA A 171 -27.64 6.43 1.29
C ALA A 171 -27.46 7.03 2.69
N GLN A 172 -26.99 8.28 2.75
CA GLN A 172 -26.84 9.00 4.01
C GLN A 172 -28.20 9.18 4.68
N LYS A 173 -28.24 8.93 5.98
CA LYS A 173 -29.39 9.17 6.86
C LYS A 173 -29.08 10.36 7.77
N PRO A 174 -29.62 11.56 7.48
CA PRO A 174 -29.36 12.75 8.29
C PRO A 174 -29.87 12.63 9.73
N ASP A 175 -30.95 11.88 9.94
CA ASP A 175 -31.58 11.60 11.23
C ASP A 175 -30.80 10.59 12.09
N GLN A 176 -29.95 9.77 11.45
CA GLN A 176 -29.19 8.70 12.11
C GLN A 176 -27.70 8.76 11.72
N PRO A 177 -26.98 9.83 12.08
CA PRO A 177 -25.59 10.03 11.67
C PRO A 177 -24.62 8.97 12.18
N TRP A 178 -24.98 8.23 13.24
CA TRP A 178 -24.20 7.10 13.73
C TRP A 178 -24.25 5.87 12.81
N GLU A 179 -25.24 5.76 11.92
CA GLU A 179 -25.32 4.68 10.93
C GLU A 179 -24.59 5.00 9.62
N ASN A 180 -24.18 6.26 9.41
CA ASN A 180 -23.50 6.69 8.20
C ASN A 180 -22.02 6.26 8.21
N PHE A 181 -21.46 6.05 7.02
CA PHE A 181 -20.05 5.70 6.86
C PHE A 181 -19.14 6.80 7.40
N LYS A 182 -18.17 6.41 8.24
CA LYS A 182 -17.18 7.31 8.86
C LYS A 182 -15.74 7.01 8.41
N GLY A 183 -15.52 5.86 7.80
CA GLY A 183 -14.20 5.36 7.44
C GLY A 183 -14.11 3.85 7.56
N PHE A 184 -13.10 3.28 6.90
CA PHE A 184 -12.81 1.85 7.02
C PHE A 184 -12.05 1.50 8.30
N ILE A 185 -11.25 2.44 8.78
CA ILE A 185 -10.44 2.31 9.99
C ILE A 185 -10.28 3.67 10.65
N SER A 186 -10.16 3.67 11.97
CA SER A 186 -9.90 4.89 12.77
C SER A 186 -8.42 5.05 13.13
N GLU A 187 -7.99 6.27 13.47
CA GLU A 187 -6.63 6.52 13.97
C GLU A 187 -6.42 5.87 15.34
N GLU A 188 -7.48 5.81 16.15
CA GLU A 188 -7.49 5.16 17.46
C GLU A 188 -7.24 3.65 17.34
N GLU A 189 -7.86 2.97 16.37
CA GLU A 189 -7.60 1.55 16.10
C GLU A 189 -6.13 1.29 15.76
N MET A 190 -5.51 2.17 14.96
CA MET A 190 -4.09 2.06 14.59
C MET A 190 -3.16 2.38 15.76
N THR A 191 -3.51 3.36 16.57
CA THR A 191 -2.77 3.69 17.80
C THR A 191 -2.83 2.53 18.80
N MET A 192 -4.02 1.96 19.03
CA MET A 192 -4.19 0.85 19.96
C MET A 192 -3.46 -0.41 19.50
N LEU A 193 -3.47 -0.69 18.19
CA LEU A 193 -2.71 -1.80 17.61
C LEU A 193 -1.20 -1.73 17.96
N VAL A 194 -0.62 -0.54 17.91
CA VAL A 194 0.77 -0.29 18.32
C VAL A 194 0.93 -0.43 19.84
N LYS A 195 0.01 0.16 20.62
CA LYS A 195 0.07 0.13 22.09
C LYS A 195 0.05 -1.29 22.67
N HIS A 196 -0.64 -2.22 22.01
CA HIS A 196 -0.65 -3.62 22.42
C HIS A 196 0.74 -4.28 22.38
N VAL A 197 1.62 -3.81 21.50
CA VAL A 197 3.02 -4.26 21.40
C VAL A 197 3.94 -3.45 22.29
N GLU A 198 3.76 -2.12 22.37
CA GLU A 198 4.59 -1.25 23.21
C GLU A 198 4.44 -1.54 24.71
N VAL A 199 3.22 -1.88 25.12
CA VAL A 199 2.83 -2.01 26.53
C VAL A 199 2.13 -3.37 26.75
N PRO A 200 2.83 -4.49 26.55
CA PRO A 200 2.20 -5.83 26.51
C PRO A 200 1.59 -6.23 27.85
N HIS A 201 2.09 -5.72 28.98
CA HIS A 201 1.52 -5.97 30.30
C HIS A 201 0.13 -5.37 30.51
N ARG A 202 -0.32 -4.43 29.65
CA ARG A 202 -1.69 -3.90 29.63
C ARG A 202 -2.59 -4.66 28.64
N SER A 203 -2.06 -5.66 27.93
CA SER A 203 -2.72 -6.34 26.82
C SER A 203 -2.68 -7.86 27.04
N PRO A 204 -3.59 -8.40 27.89
CA PRO A 204 -3.53 -9.79 28.33
C PRO A 204 -3.52 -10.78 27.16
N PHE A 205 -4.28 -10.52 26.09
CA PHE A 205 -4.34 -11.41 24.92
C PHE A 205 -3.10 -11.32 24.03
N SER A 206 -2.49 -10.14 23.88
CA SER A 206 -1.24 -9.98 23.13
C SER A 206 -0.02 -10.56 23.85
N LYS A 207 -0.09 -10.80 25.15
CA LYS A 207 0.99 -11.45 25.90
C LYS A 207 1.23 -12.88 25.44
N ASP A 208 0.16 -13.64 25.22
CA ASP A 208 0.24 -15.06 24.85
C ASP A 208 0.51 -15.24 23.34
N CYS A 209 0.13 -14.26 22.53
CA CYS A 209 0.31 -14.27 21.06
C CYS A 209 0.89 -12.93 20.57
N PRO A 210 2.17 -12.63 20.87
CA PRO A 210 2.75 -11.31 20.59
C PRO A 210 2.95 -11.02 19.10
N GLN A 211 2.90 -12.05 18.24
CA GLN A 211 2.88 -11.90 16.79
C GLN A 211 1.56 -11.34 16.26
N ARG A 212 0.46 -11.44 17.02
CA ARG A 212 -0.89 -11.18 16.49
C ARG A 212 -1.11 -9.74 16.02
N PRO A 213 -0.64 -8.69 16.71
CA PRO A 213 -0.79 -7.32 16.21
C PRO A 213 -0.15 -7.12 14.83
N TYR A 214 0.98 -7.78 14.56
CA TYR A 214 1.64 -7.75 13.26
C TYR A 214 0.85 -8.49 12.17
N GLU A 215 0.28 -9.66 12.50
CA GLU A 215 -0.57 -10.42 11.58
C GLU A 215 -1.89 -9.68 11.27
N CYS A 216 -2.44 -8.98 12.28
CA CYS A 216 -3.57 -8.08 12.11
C CYS A 216 -3.23 -6.91 11.18
N LEU A 217 -2.04 -6.30 11.34
CA LEU A 217 -1.56 -5.26 10.42
C LEU A 217 -1.41 -5.80 8.99
N ILE A 218 -0.79 -6.98 8.81
CA ILE A 218 -0.63 -7.60 7.48
C ILE A 218 -2.00 -7.78 6.80
N SER A 219 -2.97 -8.37 7.51
CA SER A 219 -4.33 -8.55 6.99
C SER A 219 -4.99 -7.21 6.66
N THR A 220 -4.79 -6.20 7.51
CA THR A 220 -5.27 -4.85 7.29
C THR A 220 -4.68 -4.27 5.99
N LEU A 221 -3.35 -4.27 5.82
CA LEU A 221 -2.68 -3.71 4.64
C LEU A 221 -3.10 -4.39 3.34
N LYS A 222 -3.24 -5.72 3.36
CA LYS A 222 -3.59 -6.56 2.20
C LYS A 222 -5.07 -6.45 1.81
N LYS A 223 -5.98 -6.25 2.76
CA LYS A 223 -7.43 -6.22 2.52
C LYS A 223 -8.02 -4.83 2.54
N PHE A 224 -7.29 -3.79 2.95
CA PHE A 224 -7.82 -2.43 2.97
C PHE A 224 -8.26 -2.00 1.56
N PRO A 225 -9.46 -1.40 1.40
CA PRO A 225 -10.03 -1.08 0.09
C PRO A 225 -9.42 0.18 -0.52
N TRP A 226 -8.11 0.17 -0.78
CA TRP A 226 -7.33 1.33 -1.24
C TRP A 226 -7.86 2.01 -2.52
N SER A 227 -8.56 1.28 -3.38
CA SER A 227 -9.13 1.81 -4.61
C SER A 227 -10.29 2.79 -4.40
N TYR A 228 -10.87 2.85 -3.20
CA TYR A 228 -11.95 3.78 -2.84
C TYR A 228 -11.38 5.11 -2.34
N THR A 229 -10.59 5.77 -3.20
CA THR A 229 -9.80 6.95 -2.84
C THR A 229 -10.61 8.18 -2.46
N ASP A 230 -11.88 8.24 -2.86
CA ASP A 230 -12.84 9.26 -2.42
C ASP A 230 -13.30 9.09 -0.96
N HIS A 231 -13.02 7.92 -0.36
CA HIS A 231 -13.52 7.54 0.97
C HIS A 231 -12.37 7.31 1.98
N ILE A 232 -11.15 7.66 1.58
CA ILE A 232 -9.94 7.50 2.38
C ILE A 232 -9.26 8.85 2.48
N THR A 233 -9.12 9.37 3.69
CA THR A 233 -8.46 10.65 3.94
C THR A 233 -6.94 10.50 4.04
N ILE A 234 -6.22 11.60 3.86
CA ILE A 234 -4.78 11.67 4.08
C ILE A 234 -4.44 11.26 5.52
N SER A 235 -5.23 11.69 6.51
CA SER A 235 -5.06 11.29 7.90
C SER A 235 -5.18 9.78 8.11
N GLN A 236 -6.22 9.15 7.54
CA GLN A 236 -6.43 7.71 7.68
C GLN A 236 -5.27 6.90 7.11
N ARG A 237 -4.81 7.25 5.91
CA ARG A 237 -3.62 6.60 5.34
C ARG A 237 -2.40 6.81 6.23
N ARG A 238 -2.17 8.03 6.73
CA ARG A 238 -1.04 8.36 7.60
C ARG A 238 -1.07 7.54 8.88
N ALA A 239 -2.24 7.31 9.48
CA ALA A 239 -2.39 6.47 10.66
C ALA A 239 -1.95 5.02 10.40
N VAL A 240 -2.39 4.43 9.28
CA VAL A 240 -1.97 3.07 8.85
C VAL A 240 -0.47 2.99 8.59
N PHE A 241 0.09 4.00 7.90
CA PHE A 241 1.52 4.08 7.63
C PHE A 241 2.34 4.22 8.91
N LYS A 242 1.97 5.14 9.80
CA LYS A 242 2.64 5.37 11.09
C LYS A 242 2.64 4.09 11.93
N ALA A 243 1.50 3.42 12.06
CA ALA A 243 1.41 2.16 12.79
C ALA A 243 2.32 1.08 12.18
N THR A 244 2.43 1.04 10.85
CA THR A 244 3.33 0.14 10.13
C THR A 244 4.80 0.39 10.50
N CYS A 245 5.25 1.65 10.46
CA CYS A 245 6.62 2.00 10.82
C CYS A 245 6.93 1.69 12.29
N GLU A 246 6.03 2.03 13.22
CA GLU A 246 6.22 1.75 14.64
C GLU A 246 6.28 0.24 14.92
N LEU A 247 5.38 -0.55 14.34
CA LEU A 247 5.41 -2.00 14.48
C LEU A 247 6.69 -2.60 13.88
N LEU A 248 7.14 -2.17 12.69
CA LEU A 248 8.42 -2.63 12.15
C LEU A 248 9.59 -2.32 13.11
N ARG A 249 9.66 -1.10 13.66
CA ARG A 249 10.71 -0.71 14.61
C ARG A 249 10.67 -1.56 15.89
N LEU A 250 9.49 -1.78 16.45
CA LEU A 250 9.31 -2.60 17.65
C LEU A 250 9.69 -4.06 17.41
N LEU A 251 9.31 -4.62 16.25
CA LEU A 251 9.66 -5.98 15.86
C LEU A 251 11.17 -6.13 15.64
N ALA A 252 11.80 -5.19 14.94
CA ALA A 252 13.25 -5.17 14.75
C ALA A 252 14.00 -5.13 16.09
N ARG A 253 13.54 -4.30 17.03
CA ARG A 253 14.09 -4.23 18.39
C ARG A 253 13.92 -5.54 19.14
N SER A 254 12.75 -6.17 19.07
CA SER A 254 12.48 -7.47 19.70
C SER A 254 13.40 -8.56 19.17
N ILE A 255 13.59 -8.61 17.84
CA ILE A 255 14.48 -9.57 17.17
C ILE A 255 15.92 -9.35 17.63
N TYR A 256 16.39 -8.10 17.67
CA TYR A 256 17.74 -7.76 18.11
C TYR A 256 18.00 -8.17 19.56
N LYS A 257 17.02 -7.96 20.45
CA LYS A 257 17.10 -8.38 21.86
C LYS A 257 16.90 -9.88 22.07
N THR A 258 16.56 -10.63 21.02
CA THR A 258 16.15 -12.05 21.10
C THR A 258 14.94 -12.29 22.01
N ASP A 259 14.10 -11.27 22.19
CA ASP A 259 12.86 -11.35 22.95
C ASP A 259 11.85 -12.21 22.16
N ASN A 260 11.47 -13.36 22.73
CA ASN A 260 10.47 -14.28 22.17
C ASN A 260 10.73 -14.70 20.71
N HIS A 261 11.97 -15.15 20.43
CA HIS A 261 12.46 -15.52 19.09
C HIS A 261 11.62 -16.57 18.34
N LEU A 262 10.80 -17.36 19.03
CA LEU A 262 9.89 -18.32 18.39
C LEU A 262 8.73 -17.63 17.67
N HIS A 263 8.26 -16.49 18.19
CA HIS A 263 7.08 -15.79 17.68
C HIS A 263 7.43 -14.46 17.00
N LEU A 264 8.44 -13.76 17.51
CA LEU A 264 8.92 -12.47 17.02
C LEU A 264 10.24 -12.69 16.30
N ASN A 265 10.16 -13.02 15.00
CA ASN A 265 11.30 -13.47 14.22
C ASN A 265 11.43 -12.73 12.87
N ARG A 266 12.55 -12.95 12.19
CA ARG A 266 12.85 -12.30 10.89
C ARG A 266 11.85 -12.67 9.80
N GLN A 267 11.20 -13.83 9.88
CA GLN A 267 10.16 -14.22 8.92
C GLN A 267 8.92 -13.33 9.08
N LEU A 268 8.45 -13.11 10.32
CA LEU A 268 7.36 -12.16 10.58
C LEU A 268 7.74 -10.74 10.12
N TYR A 269 8.96 -10.30 10.40
CA TYR A 269 9.46 -9.00 9.95
C TYR A 269 9.39 -8.83 8.43
N ARG A 270 9.88 -9.83 7.68
CA ARG A 270 9.81 -9.84 6.21
C ARG A 270 8.37 -9.83 5.70
N ARG A 271 7.46 -10.56 6.35
CA ARG A 271 6.03 -10.56 6.00
C ARG A 271 5.41 -9.17 6.16
N VAL A 272 5.65 -8.49 7.29
CA VAL A 272 5.16 -7.11 7.52
C VAL A 272 5.75 -6.15 6.49
N ALA A 273 7.07 -6.20 6.26
CA ALA A 273 7.74 -5.33 5.29
C ALA A 273 7.21 -5.57 3.86
N SER A 274 7.05 -6.83 3.45
CA SER A 274 6.54 -7.17 2.12
C SER A 274 5.07 -6.74 1.93
N ALA A 275 4.22 -6.94 2.94
CA ALA A 275 2.84 -6.44 2.92
C ALA A 275 2.77 -4.91 2.80
N ALA A 276 3.68 -4.21 3.49
CA ALA A 276 3.78 -2.75 3.46
C ALA A 276 4.32 -2.23 2.12
N MET A 277 5.36 -2.86 1.55
CA MET A 277 5.89 -2.50 0.23
C MET A 277 4.89 -2.78 -0.91
N GLY A 278 4.09 -3.85 -0.78
CA GLY A 278 2.99 -4.17 -1.68
C GLY A 278 1.71 -3.34 -1.47
N CYS A 279 1.69 -2.45 -0.47
CA CYS A 279 0.51 -1.64 -0.15
C CYS A 279 0.28 -0.58 -1.24
N HIS A 280 -0.88 -0.57 -1.88
CA HIS A 280 -1.23 0.40 -2.92
C HIS A 280 -1.64 1.77 -2.34
N GLY A 281 -1.93 1.82 -1.04
CA GLY A 281 -2.19 3.07 -0.33
C GLY A 281 -0.95 3.93 -0.13
N PHE A 282 0.22 3.30 0.01
CA PHE A 282 1.47 3.98 0.35
C PHE A 282 2.11 4.63 -0.87
N THR A 283 2.58 5.87 -0.68
CA THR A 283 3.31 6.64 -1.69
C THR A 283 4.70 6.04 -1.93
N PRO A 284 5.40 6.42 -3.02
CA PRO A 284 6.78 6.01 -3.22
C PRO A 284 7.67 6.37 -2.03
N LEU A 285 7.56 7.59 -1.50
CA LEU A 285 8.31 8.03 -0.32
C LEU A 285 7.99 7.22 0.94
N MET A 286 6.71 6.88 1.20
CA MET A 286 6.35 6.02 2.34
C MET A 286 6.99 4.63 2.22
N LYS A 287 7.06 4.10 1.00
CA LYS A 287 7.68 2.80 0.74
C LYS A 287 9.21 2.87 0.79
N ASP A 288 9.82 4.00 0.42
CA ASP A 288 11.25 4.27 0.63
C ASP A 288 11.62 4.18 2.12
N ASP A 289 10.83 4.81 3.01
CA ASP A 289 11.00 4.69 4.46
C ASP A 289 10.93 3.22 4.95
N ILE A 290 9.98 2.45 4.40
CA ILE A 290 9.82 1.02 4.73
C ILE A 290 11.02 0.20 4.24
N ALA A 291 11.45 0.44 3.00
CA ALA A 291 12.61 -0.21 2.40
C ALA A 291 13.89 0.06 3.19
N TRP A 292 14.05 1.31 3.67
CA TRP A 292 15.12 1.69 4.57
C TRP A 292 15.08 0.91 5.89
N PHE A 293 13.91 0.82 6.56
CA PHE A 293 13.79 -0.02 7.77
C PHE A 293 14.10 -1.48 7.47
N ALA A 294 13.65 -1.99 6.31
CA ALA A 294 13.83 -3.37 5.92
C ALA A 294 15.24 -3.72 5.43
N GLN A 295 16.08 -2.70 5.18
CA GLN A 295 17.40 -2.83 4.55
C GLN A 295 17.31 -3.51 3.17
N MET A 296 16.32 -3.14 2.37
CA MET A 296 16.13 -3.65 1.00
C MET A 296 17.13 -3.00 0.05
N SER A 297 17.67 -3.77 -0.89
CA SER A 297 18.51 -3.22 -1.96
C SER A 297 17.67 -2.46 -2.98
N ASP A 298 18.30 -1.55 -3.73
CA ASP A 298 17.61 -0.83 -4.82
C ASP A 298 17.02 -1.78 -5.85
N GLU A 299 17.72 -2.88 -6.14
CA GLU A 299 17.24 -3.95 -7.04
C GLU A 299 15.98 -4.63 -6.50
N GLU A 300 15.93 -4.96 -5.21
CA GLU A 300 14.75 -5.56 -4.57
C GLU A 300 13.56 -4.59 -4.60
N GLN A 301 13.81 -3.30 -4.36
CA GLN A 301 12.77 -2.27 -4.41
C GLN A 301 12.18 -2.10 -5.81
N GLN A 302 13.04 -2.02 -6.82
CA GLN A 302 12.63 -1.78 -8.21
C GLN A 302 12.00 -3.04 -8.84
N LEU A 303 12.68 -4.18 -8.79
CA LEU A 303 12.20 -5.41 -9.43
C LEU A 303 11.08 -6.08 -8.62
N GLY A 304 11.15 -6.03 -7.28
CA GLY A 304 10.17 -6.69 -6.42
C GLY A 304 8.89 -5.88 -6.21
N TYR A 305 8.99 -4.56 -6.17
CA TYR A 305 7.87 -3.69 -5.78
C TYR A 305 7.59 -2.53 -6.75
N GLY A 306 8.34 -2.41 -7.85
CA GLY A 306 8.13 -1.37 -8.85
C GLY A 306 8.38 0.04 -8.32
N GLN A 307 9.28 0.21 -7.34
CA GLN A 307 9.67 1.54 -6.88
C GLN A 307 10.32 2.34 -8.01
N PRO A 308 10.00 3.64 -8.16
CA PRO A 308 10.79 4.51 -9.01
C PRO A 308 12.22 4.64 -8.48
N PRO A 309 13.20 4.93 -9.35
CA PRO A 309 14.48 5.47 -8.90
C PRO A 309 14.26 6.70 -8.02
N TYR A 310 15.14 6.90 -7.04
CA TYR A 310 15.09 8.05 -6.13
C TYR A 310 13.74 8.23 -5.45
N ALA A 311 13.12 7.14 -4.97
CA ALA A 311 11.82 7.19 -4.30
C ALA A 311 11.77 8.18 -3.13
N PHE A 312 12.88 8.37 -2.41
CA PHE A 312 13.07 9.44 -1.41
C PHE A 312 12.77 10.86 -1.93
N GLY A 313 12.96 11.11 -3.22
CA GLY A 313 12.73 12.39 -3.88
C GLY A 313 11.27 12.64 -4.24
N TRP A 314 10.37 11.64 -4.13
CA TRP A 314 8.92 11.77 -4.39
C TRP A 314 8.18 12.44 -3.23
N ARG A 315 8.72 13.57 -2.77
CA ARG A 315 8.18 14.36 -1.70
C ARG A 315 7.08 15.28 -2.24
N HIS A 316 5.99 15.36 -1.48
CA HIS A 316 4.74 16.07 -1.83
C HIS A 316 3.88 15.42 -2.90
N GLN A 317 4.22 14.22 -3.37
CA GLN A 317 3.29 13.36 -4.09
C GLN A 317 2.60 12.41 -3.11
N TYR A 318 1.31 12.63 -2.95
CA TYR A 318 0.42 11.96 -2.02
C TYR A 318 -0.59 11.06 -2.74
N ALA A 319 -0.73 11.07 -4.05
CA ALA A 319 -1.56 10.09 -4.74
C ALA A 319 -0.91 9.55 -6.03
N MET A 320 -0.10 10.39 -6.67
CA MET A 320 0.65 10.06 -7.87
C MET A 320 1.77 9.05 -7.59
N CYS A 321 1.80 8.00 -8.40
CA CYS A 321 2.81 6.94 -8.39
C CYS A 321 3.30 6.63 -9.81
N LEU A 322 4.38 5.86 -9.91
CA LEU A 322 4.88 5.32 -11.16
C LEU A 322 3.87 4.35 -11.79
N LYS A 323 3.59 4.51 -13.08
CA LYS A 323 2.86 3.55 -13.89
C LYS A 323 3.70 2.28 -14.09
N PRO A 324 3.17 1.08 -13.76
CA PRO A 324 3.90 -0.17 -13.96
C PRO A 324 4.39 -0.36 -15.39
N GLY A 325 5.64 -0.81 -15.53
CA GLY A 325 6.27 -1.09 -16.82
C GLY A 325 6.78 0.13 -17.57
N MET A 326 6.70 1.34 -16.99
CA MET A 326 7.32 2.52 -17.61
C MET A 326 8.85 2.49 -17.44
N PRO A 327 9.61 2.72 -18.53
CA PRO A 327 11.07 2.83 -18.45
C PRO A 327 11.50 3.97 -17.53
N PRO A 328 12.50 3.77 -16.65
CA PRO A 328 12.96 4.79 -15.71
C PRO A 328 13.36 6.12 -16.37
N ASP A 329 13.99 6.07 -17.53
CA ASP A 329 14.45 7.26 -18.26
C ASP A 329 13.30 8.12 -18.80
N VAL A 330 12.16 7.52 -19.12
CA VAL A 330 10.93 8.26 -19.45
C VAL A 330 10.43 9.03 -18.23
N VAL A 331 10.42 8.38 -17.07
CA VAL A 331 9.97 9.00 -15.80
C VAL A 331 10.85 10.19 -15.46
N GLU A 332 12.18 9.99 -15.49
CA GLU A 332 13.16 11.06 -15.25
C GLU A 332 13.01 12.22 -16.23
N TRP A 333 12.69 11.95 -17.49
CA TRP A 333 12.43 12.99 -18.49
C TRP A 333 11.22 13.86 -18.11
N TYR A 334 10.10 13.26 -17.68
CA TYR A 334 8.94 14.04 -17.21
C TYR A 334 9.24 14.83 -15.94
N ILE A 335 9.94 14.23 -14.97
CA ILE A 335 10.31 14.90 -13.72
C ILE A 335 11.24 16.08 -14.02
N ALA A 336 12.23 15.91 -14.90
CA ALA A 336 13.12 16.98 -15.33
C ALA A 336 12.33 18.11 -16.02
N LEU A 337 11.41 17.79 -16.92
CA LEU A 337 10.58 18.79 -17.60
C LEU A 337 9.71 19.59 -16.61
N ILE A 338 9.10 18.90 -15.63
CA ILE A 338 8.30 19.54 -14.57
C ILE A 338 9.19 20.42 -13.68
N ARG A 339 10.35 19.91 -13.25
CA ARG A 339 11.32 20.65 -12.44
C ARG A 339 11.78 21.91 -13.16
N ASP A 340 12.23 21.79 -14.40
CA ASP A 340 12.80 22.89 -15.15
C ASP A 340 11.76 23.98 -15.44
N GLN A 341 10.52 23.58 -15.77
CA GLN A 341 9.44 24.52 -15.98
C GLN A 341 9.03 25.24 -14.68
N THR A 342 8.89 24.52 -13.56
CA THR A 342 8.52 25.13 -12.26
C THR A 342 9.61 26.05 -11.70
N LEU A 343 10.89 25.75 -11.95
CA LEU A 343 12.02 26.62 -11.66
C LEU A 343 11.95 27.91 -12.49
N ARG A 344 11.71 27.79 -13.80
CA ARG A 344 11.55 28.94 -14.71
C ARG A 344 10.39 29.83 -14.28
N ASP A 345 9.24 29.24 -13.96
CA ASP A 345 8.04 29.96 -13.53
C ASP A 345 8.23 30.66 -12.19
N THR A 346 9.09 30.15 -11.31
CA THR A 346 9.41 30.82 -10.05
C THR A 346 10.31 32.04 -10.28
N MET A 347 11.21 31.98 -11.25
CA MET A 347 12.10 33.09 -11.59
C MET A 347 11.38 34.27 -12.26
N SER A 348 10.21 34.05 -12.84
CA SER A 348 9.36 35.11 -13.43
C SER A 348 8.42 35.77 -12.42
N ARG A 349 8.34 35.27 -11.17
CA ARG A 349 7.50 35.85 -10.11
C ARG A 349 8.13 37.11 -9.49
N PRO A 350 7.33 37.98 -8.85
CA PRO A 350 7.83 39.08 -8.04
C PRO A 350 8.84 38.61 -6.98
N LEU A 351 9.79 39.48 -6.60
CA LEU A 351 10.90 39.14 -5.71
C LEU A 351 10.43 38.55 -4.37
N GLN A 352 9.34 39.06 -3.80
CA GLN A 352 8.79 38.59 -2.54
C GLN A 352 8.32 37.13 -2.64
N ASP A 353 7.44 36.82 -3.59
CA ASP A 353 6.93 35.46 -3.83
C ASP A 353 8.07 34.49 -4.15
N ARG A 354 9.08 34.95 -4.90
CA ARG A 354 10.26 34.16 -5.21
C ARG A 354 11.05 33.81 -3.94
N ASN A 355 11.28 34.78 -3.06
CA ASN A 355 11.99 34.56 -1.80
C ASN A 355 11.24 33.56 -0.92
N ASP A 356 9.92 33.69 -0.80
CA ASP A 356 9.09 32.78 -0.01
C ASP A 356 9.19 31.32 -0.51
N ILE A 357 9.15 31.11 -1.84
CA ILE A 357 9.31 29.79 -2.45
C ILE A 357 10.74 29.26 -2.22
N GLN A 358 11.75 30.11 -2.38
CA GLN A 358 13.15 29.72 -2.20
C GLN A 358 13.47 29.35 -0.74
N GLU A 359 12.91 30.06 0.22
CA GLU A 359 13.05 29.73 1.65
C GLU A 359 12.43 28.37 1.96
N ARG A 360 11.17 28.14 1.57
CA ARG A 360 10.50 26.85 1.78
C ARG A 360 11.16 25.69 1.05
N THR A 361 11.82 25.96 -0.08
CA THR A 361 12.56 24.94 -0.82
C THR A 361 13.73 24.38 -0.01
N ARG A 362 14.32 25.15 0.92
CA ARG A 362 15.41 24.67 1.78
C ARG A 362 14.96 23.55 2.73
N ASP A 363 13.67 23.50 3.04
CA ASP A 363 13.09 22.49 3.93
C ASP A 363 12.57 21.25 3.17
N THR A 364 12.81 21.19 1.86
CA THR A 364 12.30 20.10 1.01
C THR A 364 13.28 19.63 -0.06
N ASP A 365 12.90 18.57 -0.77
CA ASP A 365 13.72 17.93 -1.79
C ASP A 365 13.55 18.63 -3.15
N PRO A 366 14.63 19.02 -3.85
CA PRO A 366 14.56 19.74 -5.13
C PRO A 366 14.30 18.85 -6.35
N TYR A 367 14.15 17.54 -6.17
CA TYR A 367 14.05 16.57 -7.28
C TYR A 367 12.91 16.89 -8.26
N TRP A 368 11.75 17.33 -7.76
CA TRP A 368 10.60 17.82 -8.54
C TRP A 368 10.57 19.35 -8.75
N GLY A 369 11.64 20.06 -8.38
CA GLY A 369 11.69 21.52 -8.41
C GLY A 369 10.65 22.15 -7.48
N HIS A 370 9.88 23.11 -8.00
CA HIS A 370 8.84 23.81 -7.25
C HIS A 370 7.44 23.25 -7.54
N PHE A 371 7.31 22.00 -8.00
CA PHE A 371 6.03 21.33 -8.24
C PHE A 371 5.06 21.45 -7.05
N TRP A 372 5.57 21.28 -5.83
CA TRP A 372 4.81 21.40 -4.58
C TRP A 372 4.12 22.76 -4.42
N ALA A 373 4.67 23.84 -4.97
CA ALA A 373 4.11 25.18 -4.90
C ALA A 373 2.91 25.37 -5.84
N GLU A 374 2.73 24.49 -6.83
CA GLU A 374 1.64 24.54 -7.80
C GLU A 374 0.51 23.55 -7.52
N LEU A 375 0.67 22.71 -6.49
CA LEU A 375 -0.35 21.76 -6.05
C LEU A 375 -1.59 22.43 -5.46
N GLY A 376 -1.41 23.59 -4.81
CA GLY A 376 -2.49 24.33 -4.17
C GLY A 376 -3.04 23.65 -2.90
N HIS A 377 -2.25 22.77 -2.28
CA HIS A 377 -2.63 22.14 -1.01
C HIS A 377 -2.93 23.18 0.07
N VAL A 378 -4.05 23.01 0.76
CA VAL A 378 -4.30 23.72 2.02
C VAL A 378 -3.27 23.29 3.05
N MET A 379 -2.80 24.22 3.89
CA MET A 379 -1.84 23.91 4.95
C MET A 379 -2.58 23.63 6.27
N GLY A 380 -1.99 22.79 7.12
CA GLY A 380 -2.52 22.46 8.44
C GLY A 380 -3.64 21.40 8.41
N PRO A 381 -4.47 21.33 9.47
CA PRO A 381 -5.42 20.22 9.69
C PRO A 381 -6.44 20.00 8.56
N ALA A 382 -6.71 21.02 7.76
CA ALA A 382 -7.58 20.89 6.59
C ALA A 382 -7.01 19.92 5.54
N PHE A 383 -5.68 19.83 5.41
CA PHE A 383 -5.02 18.88 4.51
C PHE A 383 -5.29 17.43 4.89
N ASP A 384 -5.26 17.16 6.19
CA ASP A 384 -5.47 15.82 6.75
C ASP A 384 -6.88 15.28 6.45
N SER A 385 -7.84 16.18 6.21
CA SER A 385 -9.23 15.87 5.85
C SER A 385 -9.46 15.63 4.35
N LEU A 386 -8.50 16.01 3.49
CA LEU A 386 -8.63 15.75 2.07
C LEU A 386 -8.61 14.25 1.79
N THR A 387 -9.40 13.83 0.81
CA THR A 387 -9.40 12.45 0.32
C THR A 387 -8.21 12.23 -0.61
N ILE A 388 -7.78 10.97 -0.77
CA ILE A 388 -6.72 10.63 -1.73
C ILE A 388 -7.14 11.05 -3.14
N ALA A 389 -8.43 10.92 -3.51
CA ALA A 389 -8.94 11.35 -4.80
C ALA A 389 -8.85 12.86 -5.03
N GLN A 390 -9.16 13.67 -4.00
CA GLN A 390 -9.02 15.13 -4.08
C GLN A 390 -7.57 15.54 -4.31
N VAL A 391 -6.64 14.93 -3.56
CA VAL A 391 -5.22 15.22 -3.73
C VAL A 391 -4.69 14.72 -5.07
N ALA A 392 -5.16 13.56 -5.55
CA ALA A 392 -4.85 13.08 -6.90
C ALA A 392 -5.28 14.10 -7.96
N HIS A 393 -6.50 14.62 -7.87
CA HIS A 393 -6.99 15.64 -8.80
C HIS A 393 -6.07 16.87 -8.82
N MET A 394 -5.68 17.38 -7.64
CA MET A 394 -4.78 18.52 -7.51
C MET A 394 -3.40 18.25 -8.15
N GLU A 395 -2.83 17.08 -7.91
CA GLU A 395 -1.54 16.64 -8.46
C GLU A 395 -1.58 16.50 -9.99
N PHE A 396 -2.54 15.75 -10.53
CA PHE A 396 -2.64 15.54 -11.97
C PHE A 396 -2.98 16.83 -12.71
N SER A 397 -3.85 17.69 -12.16
CA SER A 397 -4.12 18.99 -12.75
C SER A 397 -2.90 19.92 -12.70
N ALA A 398 -2.05 19.83 -11.66
CA ALA A 398 -0.80 20.57 -11.63
C ALA A 398 0.18 20.09 -12.71
N VAL A 399 0.34 18.77 -12.87
CA VAL A 399 1.15 18.17 -13.94
C VAL A 399 0.67 18.64 -15.31
N GLU A 400 -0.63 18.59 -15.58
CA GLU A 400 -1.23 19.04 -16.84
C GLU A 400 -0.94 20.52 -17.13
N ARG A 401 -1.13 21.40 -16.13
CA ARG A 401 -0.83 22.83 -16.24
C ARG A 401 0.66 23.09 -16.50
N ILE A 402 1.55 22.36 -15.84
CA ILE A 402 3.00 22.56 -15.99
C ILE A 402 3.46 22.06 -17.37
N LEU A 403 3.04 20.85 -17.77
CA LEU A 403 3.42 20.27 -19.06
C LEU A 403 2.89 21.08 -20.24
N SER A 404 1.68 21.64 -20.14
CA SER A 404 1.14 22.51 -21.20
C SER A 404 1.99 23.77 -21.40
N ARG A 405 2.55 24.36 -20.33
CA ARG A 405 3.49 25.49 -20.44
C ARG A 405 4.86 25.05 -20.95
N ALA A 406 5.39 23.94 -20.42
CA ALA A 406 6.71 23.44 -20.79
C ALA A 406 6.82 23.07 -22.27
N LEU A 407 5.75 22.50 -22.83
CA LEU A 407 5.70 22.03 -24.21
C LEU A 407 5.09 23.04 -25.20
N ALA A 408 4.50 24.14 -24.73
CA ALA A 408 4.03 25.22 -25.62
C ALA A 408 5.18 26.08 -26.19
N CYS A 409 6.38 26.00 -25.60
CA CYS A 409 7.55 26.77 -26.03
C CYS A 409 8.36 26.12 -27.16
N HIS A 410 7.96 24.93 -27.63
CA HIS A 410 8.71 24.07 -28.56
C HIS A 410 7.80 23.51 -29.64
#